data_AF-A0A7J2L434-F1
#
_entry.id   AF-A0A7J2L434-F1
#
_cell.length_a   1.000
_cell.length_b   1.000
_cell.length_c   1.000
_cell.angle_alpha   90.00
_cell.angle_beta   90.00
_cell.angle_gamma   90.00
#
_symmetry.space_group_name_H-M   'P 1'
#
loop_
_entity.id
_entity.type
_entity.pdbx_description
1 polymer ?
#
loop_
_entity_poly.entity_id
_entity_poly.type
_entity_poly.pdbx_seq_one_letter_code
_entity_poly.pdbx_strand_id
1 'polypeptide(L)'
;MNNDLVWSALKFILYPRHTTVFDLERLVRYCKAPPKKIISAEFKYSDDPYCRLTQLTIARFRPLIKRRGKKILVTKDDVSFWADNTFRLIETLMEINVVDFARALARSFMSVYFYMLTIYALWSDASIPSPPFMHKGEFEEGALEFLLEIISSPRFRKILEDLDIIDEFMFSLSAYAISLSVPLELSEKKKGLRKKLREILVFRDSVESVLDRVEEVELKRPESLRYVASDILYLVGNIVRTAIPEAKDVKNSLIKSLDKLYRKMSEQEYIYRDLVWETTKEIVLAIRHLLNSDMESSIKILEKIGEHILKEKLKGLKISERITLRVLPETQALLPFLVSVPINLADNITAISVNHLLNDLVNEVLGSYLESKMVFSTILSMDSSEISDFIRKSMESPLSSVLLIQIFGAPSAWILETALMVAGIDEGKKRKIIPKALEVLLDYLGSIIDITKKLIEGPLNFGVGRKIGCAHLLREVTFLSYRLTEEVSNVIKTMPQGKKFLNLVEEATELIDKIYKQRKITREEEE
;
A
#
# COMPACT_ATOMS: atom_id res chain seq x y z
N MET A 1 -23.90 5.99 -31.15
CA MET A 1 -23.17 5.24 -30.09
C MET A 1 -24.06 5.11 -28.89
N ASN A 2 -24.35 3.89 -28.42
CA ASN A 2 -25.15 3.67 -27.21
C ASN A 2 -24.28 3.88 -25.97
N ASN A 3 -23.80 5.13 -25.80
CA ASN A 3 -22.78 5.52 -24.83
C ASN A 3 -23.20 5.13 -23.41
N ASP A 4 -24.49 5.29 -23.08
CA ASP A 4 -25.06 4.99 -21.77
C ASP A 4 -24.94 3.51 -21.39
N LEU A 5 -25.08 2.59 -22.36
CA LEU A 5 -24.95 1.16 -22.10
C LEU A 5 -23.50 0.80 -21.74
N VAL A 6 -22.56 1.36 -22.49
CA VAL A 6 -21.13 1.18 -22.26
C VAL A 6 -20.75 1.76 -20.90
N TRP A 7 -21.22 2.97 -20.56
CA TRP A 7 -21.00 3.55 -19.23
C TRP A 7 -21.60 2.74 -18.11
N SER A 8 -22.82 2.20 -18.25
CA SER A 8 -23.40 1.30 -17.25
C SER A 8 -22.56 0.05 -17.03
N ALA A 9 -22.02 -0.53 -18.11
CA ALA A 9 -21.13 -1.68 -18.02
C ALA A 9 -19.80 -1.32 -17.35
N LEU A 10 -19.16 -0.21 -17.77
CA LEU A 10 -17.89 0.25 -17.22
C LEU A 10 -17.98 0.64 -15.75
N LYS A 11 -19.05 1.33 -15.35
CA LYS A 11 -19.34 1.60 -13.94
C LYS A 11 -19.37 0.32 -13.14
N PHE A 12 -20.08 -0.71 -13.61
CA PHE A 12 -20.14 -1.97 -12.90
C PHE A 12 -18.78 -2.69 -12.84
N ILE A 13 -18.02 -2.71 -13.94
CA ILE A 13 -16.78 -3.48 -14.05
C ILE A 13 -15.62 -2.84 -13.25
N LEU A 14 -15.51 -1.51 -13.28
CA LEU A 14 -14.37 -0.78 -12.73
C LEU A 14 -14.70 -0.03 -11.43
N TYR A 15 -15.95 0.39 -11.24
CA TYR A 15 -16.39 1.22 -10.10
C TYR A 15 -17.76 0.78 -9.57
N PRO A 16 -17.94 -0.50 -9.21
CA PRO A 16 -19.26 -1.09 -8.96
C PRO A 16 -20.09 -0.31 -7.92
N ARG A 17 -19.46 0.38 -6.95
CA ARG A 17 -20.15 1.27 -5.99
C ARG A 17 -20.89 2.45 -6.60
N HIS A 18 -20.51 2.90 -7.78
CA HIS A 18 -21.21 3.95 -8.51
C HIS A 18 -22.37 3.42 -9.36
N THR A 19 -22.52 2.09 -9.45
CA THR A 19 -23.59 1.45 -10.20
C THR A 19 -24.93 1.67 -9.51
N THR A 20 -25.92 2.13 -10.27
CA THR A 20 -27.29 2.34 -9.80
C THR A 20 -28.21 1.21 -10.28
N VAL A 21 -29.41 1.12 -9.70
CA VAL A 21 -30.44 0.19 -10.19
C VAL A 21 -30.80 0.43 -11.66
N PHE A 22 -30.71 1.69 -12.14
CA PHE A 22 -30.98 2.03 -13.54
C PHE A 22 -29.87 1.53 -14.49
N ASP A 23 -28.63 1.49 -14.01
CA ASP A 23 -27.54 0.86 -14.76
C ASP A 23 -27.78 -0.65 -14.89
N LEU A 24 -28.15 -1.31 -13.80
CA LEU A 24 -28.47 -2.74 -13.79
C LEU A 24 -29.68 -3.06 -14.66
N GLU A 25 -30.75 -2.25 -14.58
CA GLU A 25 -31.92 -2.39 -15.43
C GLU A 25 -31.55 -2.27 -16.91
N ARG A 26 -30.73 -1.26 -17.26
CA ARG A 26 -30.24 -1.07 -18.63
C ARG A 26 -29.46 -2.29 -19.12
N LEU A 27 -28.53 -2.79 -18.30
CA LEU A 27 -27.74 -4.00 -18.61
C LEU A 27 -28.63 -5.23 -18.81
N VAL A 28 -29.57 -5.50 -17.88
CA VAL A 28 -30.44 -6.67 -17.94
C VAL A 28 -31.41 -6.61 -19.13
N ARG A 29 -31.99 -5.43 -19.42
CA ARG A 29 -32.87 -5.24 -20.59
C ARG A 29 -32.12 -5.52 -21.90
N TYR A 30 -30.85 -5.10 -22.00
CA TYR A 30 -30.04 -5.31 -23.21
C TYR A 30 -29.44 -6.71 -23.33
N CYS A 31 -29.24 -7.40 -22.21
CA CYS A 31 -28.63 -8.72 -22.13
C CYS A 31 -29.37 -9.83 -22.88
N LYS A 32 -30.69 -9.66 -23.09
CA LYS A 32 -31.59 -10.61 -23.79
C LYS A 32 -31.49 -12.07 -23.31
N ALA A 33 -30.98 -12.29 -22.09
CA ALA A 33 -30.83 -13.59 -21.47
C ALA A 33 -31.00 -13.50 -19.94
N PRO A 34 -31.53 -14.54 -19.27
CA PRO A 34 -31.70 -14.52 -17.82
C PRO A 34 -30.34 -14.48 -17.09
N PRO A 35 -30.10 -13.52 -16.16
CA PRO A 35 -28.83 -13.40 -15.44
C PRO A 35 -28.36 -14.69 -14.74
N LYS A 36 -29.30 -15.45 -14.17
CA LYS A 36 -29.00 -16.74 -13.51
C LYS A 36 -28.33 -17.75 -14.44
N LYS A 37 -28.72 -17.79 -15.72
CA LYS A 37 -28.14 -18.70 -16.72
C LYS A 37 -26.73 -18.28 -17.14
N ILE A 38 -26.45 -16.99 -17.12
CA ILE A 38 -25.15 -16.42 -17.49
C ILE A 38 -24.10 -16.71 -16.41
N ILE A 39 -24.52 -16.64 -15.14
CA ILE A 39 -23.64 -16.84 -13.98
C ILE A 39 -23.25 -18.33 -13.81
N SER A 40 -24.07 -19.27 -14.28
CA SER A 40 -23.89 -20.72 -14.08
C SER A 40 -22.91 -21.41 -15.05
N ALA A 41 -21.96 -20.68 -15.64
CA ALA A 41 -20.83 -21.15 -16.46
C ALA A 41 -21.14 -21.71 -17.87
N GLU A 42 -22.31 -22.31 -18.11
CA GLU A 42 -22.70 -22.84 -19.42
C GLU A 42 -23.59 -21.85 -20.20
N PHE A 43 -22.97 -20.80 -20.74
CA PHE A 43 -23.68 -19.80 -21.52
C PHE A 43 -22.92 -19.39 -22.78
N LYS A 44 -23.57 -19.55 -23.95
CA LYS A 44 -23.04 -19.04 -25.22
C LYS A 44 -23.33 -17.55 -25.32
N TYR A 45 -22.27 -16.75 -25.34
CA TYR A 45 -22.38 -15.30 -25.52
C TYR A 45 -22.87 -14.93 -26.92
N SER A 46 -23.54 -13.78 -27.02
CA SER A 46 -24.05 -13.22 -28.27
C SER A 46 -22.91 -12.80 -29.21
N ASP A 47 -23.17 -12.86 -30.52
CA ASP A 47 -22.27 -12.32 -31.54
C ASP A 47 -22.34 -10.78 -31.63
N ASP A 48 -23.45 -10.17 -31.18
CA ASP A 48 -23.57 -8.70 -31.09
C ASP A 48 -22.68 -8.17 -29.94
N PRO A 49 -21.67 -7.33 -30.22
CA PRO A 49 -20.68 -6.94 -29.22
C PRO A 49 -21.28 -6.14 -28.06
N TYR A 50 -22.36 -5.37 -28.28
CA TYR A 50 -23.02 -4.63 -27.19
C TYR A 50 -23.84 -5.56 -26.29
N CYS A 51 -24.60 -6.49 -26.87
CA CYS A 51 -25.26 -7.55 -26.10
C CYS A 51 -24.23 -8.41 -25.35
N ARG A 52 -23.13 -8.79 -26.01
CA ARG A 52 -22.03 -9.55 -25.41
C ARG A 52 -21.39 -8.81 -24.24
N LEU A 53 -21.12 -7.51 -24.38
CA LEU A 53 -20.62 -6.68 -23.29
C LEU A 53 -21.53 -6.78 -22.06
N THR A 54 -22.84 -6.67 -22.22
CA THR A 54 -23.78 -6.77 -21.08
C THR A 54 -23.82 -8.16 -20.47
N GLN A 55 -23.80 -9.22 -21.28
CA GLN A 55 -23.78 -10.59 -20.80
C GLN A 55 -22.50 -10.88 -20.02
N LEU A 56 -21.36 -10.44 -20.54
CA LEU A 56 -20.08 -10.58 -19.86
C LEU A 56 -20.00 -9.75 -18.58
N THR A 57 -20.60 -8.55 -18.56
CA THR A 57 -20.73 -7.71 -17.36
C THR A 57 -21.55 -8.43 -16.29
N ILE A 58 -22.68 -9.04 -16.65
CA ILE A 58 -23.53 -9.80 -15.71
C ILE A 58 -22.82 -11.07 -15.22
N ALA A 59 -22.01 -11.71 -16.05
CA ALA A 59 -21.19 -12.86 -15.65
C ALA A 59 -20.24 -12.52 -14.49
N ARG A 60 -19.76 -11.27 -14.37
CA ARG A 60 -18.94 -10.80 -13.24
C ARG A 60 -19.66 -10.84 -11.88
N PHE A 61 -20.96 -11.08 -11.84
CA PHE A 61 -21.69 -11.29 -10.58
C PHE A 61 -21.26 -12.59 -9.88
N ARG A 62 -20.57 -13.50 -10.60
CA ARG A 62 -19.98 -14.69 -10.00
C ARG A 62 -18.77 -14.30 -9.13
N PRO A 63 -18.78 -14.59 -7.82
CA PRO A 63 -17.67 -14.23 -6.94
C PRO A 63 -16.44 -15.12 -7.18
N LEU A 64 -15.25 -14.50 -7.13
CA LEU A 64 -13.95 -15.17 -7.25
C LEU A 64 -13.57 -15.93 -5.98
N ILE A 65 -13.93 -15.39 -4.81
CA ILE A 65 -13.69 -15.97 -3.49
C ILE A 65 -15.04 -16.26 -2.85
N LYS A 66 -15.25 -17.50 -2.40
CA LYS A 66 -16.51 -17.95 -1.79
C LYS A 66 -16.32 -18.30 -0.34
N ARG A 67 -17.37 -18.08 0.46
CA ARG A 67 -17.45 -18.57 1.84
C ARG A 67 -18.34 -19.80 1.88
N ARG A 68 -17.80 -20.92 2.36
CA ARG A 68 -18.55 -22.17 2.62
C ARG A 68 -18.51 -22.46 4.11
N GLY A 69 -19.58 -22.08 4.81
CA GLY A 69 -19.63 -22.13 6.27
C GLY A 69 -18.63 -21.16 6.92
N LYS A 70 -17.67 -21.69 7.69
CA LYS A 70 -16.58 -20.91 8.31
C LYS A 70 -15.33 -20.79 7.43
N LYS A 71 -15.26 -21.51 6.30
CA LYS A 71 -14.09 -21.53 5.43
C LYS A 71 -14.22 -20.55 4.27
N ILE A 72 -13.12 -19.91 3.91
CA ILE A 72 -12.97 -19.10 2.69
C ILE A 72 -12.26 -19.98 1.64
N LEU A 73 -12.82 -20.07 0.44
CA LEU A 73 -12.41 -20.99 -0.62
C LEU A 73 -12.18 -20.25 -1.94
N VAL A 74 -11.13 -20.66 -2.65
CA VAL A 74 -10.84 -20.27 -4.04
C VAL A 74 -10.79 -21.55 -4.88
N THR A 75 -11.65 -21.64 -5.90
CA THR A 75 -11.80 -22.85 -6.74
C THR A 75 -11.23 -22.62 -8.14
N LYS A 76 -10.76 -23.67 -8.81
CA LYS A 76 -10.28 -23.60 -10.20
C LYS A 76 -11.36 -23.08 -11.14
N ASP A 77 -12.60 -23.52 -10.96
CA ASP A 77 -13.73 -23.12 -11.80
C ASP A 77 -14.04 -21.63 -11.69
N ASP A 78 -13.90 -21.05 -10.50
CA ASP A 78 -14.15 -19.62 -10.30
C ASP A 78 -13.03 -18.76 -10.89
N VAL A 79 -11.76 -19.19 -10.70
CA VAL A 79 -10.60 -18.50 -11.27
C VAL A 79 -10.61 -18.58 -12.80
N SER A 80 -10.86 -19.76 -13.36
CA SER A 80 -10.90 -19.95 -14.82
C SER A 80 -12.02 -19.17 -15.48
N PHE A 81 -13.22 -19.19 -14.89
CA PHE A 81 -14.33 -18.38 -15.35
C PHE A 81 -14.01 -16.89 -15.29
N TRP A 82 -13.43 -16.41 -14.17
CA TRP A 82 -13.03 -15.01 -14.01
C TRP A 82 -12.02 -14.58 -15.07
N ALA A 83 -10.99 -15.39 -15.34
CA ALA A 83 -9.97 -15.07 -16.35
C ALA A 83 -10.56 -15.05 -17.76
N ASP A 84 -11.26 -16.10 -18.18
CA ASP A 84 -11.88 -16.16 -19.51
C ASP A 84 -12.89 -15.02 -19.74
N ASN A 85 -13.74 -14.76 -18.74
CA ASN A 85 -14.70 -13.67 -18.81
C ASN A 85 -14.01 -12.30 -18.93
N THR A 86 -12.92 -12.07 -18.19
CA THR A 86 -12.16 -10.81 -18.27
C THR A 86 -11.50 -10.64 -19.63
N PHE A 87 -10.89 -11.70 -20.18
CA PHE A 87 -10.28 -11.66 -21.52
C PHE A 87 -11.32 -11.35 -22.60
N ARG A 88 -12.50 -11.99 -22.54
CA ARG A 88 -13.62 -11.71 -23.46
C ARG A 88 -14.13 -10.28 -23.32
N LEU A 89 -14.17 -9.74 -22.10
CA LEU A 89 -14.57 -8.35 -21.85
C LEU A 89 -13.59 -7.39 -22.54
N ILE A 90 -12.29 -7.58 -22.34
CA ILE A 90 -11.25 -6.76 -22.94
C ILE A 90 -11.35 -6.78 -24.47
N GLU A 91 -11.43 -7.98 -25.07
CA GLU A 91 -11.60 -8.15 -26.52
C GLU A 91 -12.87 -7.45 -27.03
N THR A 92 -13.98 -7.56 -26.30
CA THR A 92 -15.24 -6.91 -26.66
C THR A 92 -15.14 -5.38 -26.57
N LEU A 93 -14.46 -4.84 -25.55
CA LEU A 93 -14.23 -3.40 -25.42
C LEU A 93 -13.35 -2.86 -26.55
N MET A 94 -12.34 -3.64 -26.98
CA MET A 94 -11.53 -3.29 -28.14
C MET A 94 -12.35 -3.29 -29.43
N GLU A 95 -13.20 -4.30 -29.65
CA GLU A 95 -14.05 -4.40 -30.84
C GLU A 95 -15.00 -3.21 -30.99
N ILE A 96 -15.53 -2.67 -29.88
CA ILE A 96 -16.40 -1.48 -29.89
C ILE A 96 -15.63 -0.16 -29.87
N ASN A 97 -14.30 -0.17 -30.05
CA ASN A 97 -13.39 0.99 -30.05
C ASN A 97 -13.31 1.75 -28.72
N VAL A 98 -13.36 1.05 -27.59
CA VAL A 98 -13.32 1.62 -26.23
C VAL A 98 -12.01 1.18 -25.54
N VAL A 99 -10.88 1.43 -26.22
CA VAL A 99 -9.57 0.81 -25.93
C VAL A 99 -8.98 1.25 -24.59
N ASP A 100 -9.15 2.51 -24.18
CA ASP A 100 -8.60 2.99 -22.90
C ASP A 100 -9.21 2.28 -21.70
N PHE A 101 -10.50 1.93 -21.77
CA PHE A 101 -11.13 1.14 -20.72
C PHE A 101 -10.74 -0.34 -20.79
N ALA A 102 -10.47 -0.86 -22.00
CA ALA A 102 -9.91 -2.20 -22.15
C ALA A 102 -8.54 -2.29 -21.45
N ARG A 103 -7.69 -1.25 -21.56
CA ARG A 103 -6.42 -1.14 -20.81
C ARG A 103 -6.64 -1.03 -19.30
N ALA A 104 -7.56 -0.19 -18.85
CA ALA A 104 -7.89 -0.07 -17.44
C ALA A 104 -8.34 -1.41 -16.83
N LEU A 105 -9.18 -2.15 -17.56
CA LEU A 105 -9.62 -3.49 -17.16
C LEU A 105 -8.46 -4.51 -17.15
N ALA A 106 -7.55 -4.45 -18.13
CA ALA A 106 -6.36 -5.29 -18.15
C ALA A 106 -5.43 -5.01 -16.95
N ARG A 107 -5.21 -3.73 -16.59
CA ARG A 107 -4.45 -3.35 -15.38
C ARG A 107 -5.13 -3.84 -14.11
N SER A 108 -6.46 -3.68 -14.01
CA SER A 108 -7.22 -4.24 -12.89
C SER A 108 -7.11 -5.77 -12.82
N PHE A 109 -7.08 -6.47 -13.96
CA PHE A 109 -6.87 -7.91 -14.01
C PHE A 109 -5.50 -8.28 -13.46
N MET A 110 -4.42 -7.60 -13.89
CA MET A 110 -3.06 -7.82 -13.40
C MET A 110 -2.96 -7.60 -11.88
N SER A 111 -3.57 -6.54 -11.34
CA SER A 111 -3.59 -6.29 -9.89
C SER A 111 -4.29 -7.40 -9.11
N VAL A 112 -5.47 -7.85 -9.57
CA VAL A 112 -6.20 -8.98 -8.93
C VAL A 112 -5.41 -10.28 -9.06
N TYR A 113 -4.75 -10.50 -10.20
CA TYR A 113 -3.89 -11.66 -10.44
C TYR A 113 -2.75 -11.75 -9.42
N PHE A 114 -1.94 -10.70 -9.28
CA PHE A 114 -0.84 -10.66 -8.29
C PHE A 114 -1.36 -10.72 -6.85
N TYR A 115 -2.52 -10.13 -6.58
CA TYR A 115 -3.14 -10.22 -5.27
C TYR A 115 -3.54 -11.66 -4.91
N MET A 116 -4.14 -12.42 -5.85
CA MET A 116 -4.51 -13.82 -5.62
C MET A 116 -3.28 -14.71 -5.34
N LEU A 117 -2.19 -14.50 -6.07
CA LEU A 117 -0.91 -15.17 -5.79
C LEU A 117 -0.35 -14.80 -4.41
N THR A 118 -0.51 -13.53 -4.01
CA THR A 118 -0.07 -13.04 -2.69
C THR A 118 -0.91 -13.63 -1.57
N ILE A 119 -2.24 -13.67 -1.70
CA ILE A 119 -3.11 -14.40 -0.76
C ILE A 119 -2.67 -15.84 -0.64
N TYR A 120 -2.45 -16.54 -1.76
CA TYR A 120 -2.02 -17.93 -1.73
C TYR A 120 -0.75 -18.11 -0.91
N ALA A 121 0.26 -17.26 -1.15
CA ALA A 121 1.50 -17.27 -0.39
C ALA A 121 1.25 -17.00 1.11
N LEU A 122 0.45 -15.99 1.46
CA LEU A 122 0.12 -15.63 2.85
C LEU A 122 -0.63 -16.75 3.59
N TRP A 123 -1.66 -17.32 3.00
CA TRP A 123 -2.43 -18.45 3.58
C TRP A 123 -1.60 -19.73 3.66
N SER A 124 -0.53 -19.84 2.88
CA SER A 124 0.47 -20.90 2.94
C SER A 124 1.67 -20.55 3.83
N ASP A 125 1.49 -19.63 4.79
CA ASP A 125 2.48 -19.19 5.80
C ASP A 125 3.77 -18.56 5.21
N ALA A 126 3.68 -17.81 4.11
CA ALA A 126 4.82 -17.10 3.53
C ALA A 126 5.31 -15.89 4.35
N SER A 127 4.55 -15.35 5.31
CA SER A 127 4.97 -14.23 6.18
C SER A 127 4.56 -14.47 7.64
N ILE A 128 4.91 -13.54 8.55
CA ILE A 128 4.34 -13.48 9.91
C ILE A 128 2.80 -13.58 9.79
N PRO A 129 2.10 -14.27 10.72
CA PRO A 129 0.64 -14.31 10.72
C PRO A 129 0.06 -12.92 10.44
N SER A 130 -0.87 -12.88 9.49
CA SER A 130 -1.63 -11.66 9.19
C SER A 130 -2.24 -11.08 10.48
N PRO A 131 -2.52 -9.77 10.50
CA PRO A 131 -3.38 -9.18 11.52
C PRO A 131 -4.63 -10.05 11.72
N PRO A 132 -5.20 -10.12 12.93
CA PRO A 132 -6.34 -10.99 13.27
C PRO A 132 -7.58 -10.82 12.36
N PHE A 133 -7.61 -9.76 11.55
CA PHE A 133 -8.67 -9.42 10.59
C PHE A 133 -8.67 -10.25 9.30
N MET A 134 -7.56 -10.90 8.93
CA MET A 134 -7.53 -11.76 7.72
C MET A 134 -7.86 -13.20 8.09
N HIS A 135 -9.12 -13.60 7.88
CA HIS A 135 -9.54 -15.00 8.02
C HIS A 135 -8.70 -15.92 7.13
N LYS A 136 -8.18 -17.02 7.68
CA LYS A 136 -7.47 -18.05 6.89
C LYS A 136 -8.43 -18.67 5.86
N GLY A 137 -8.03 -18.69 4.59
CA GLY A 137 -8.71 -19.39 3.51
C GLY A 137 -7.86 -20.52 2.92
N GLU A 138 -8.44 -21.30 2.01
CA GLU A 138 -7.77 -22.39 1.28
C GLU A 138 -8.02 -22.28 -0.24
N PHE A 139 -6.99 -22.58 -1.03
CA PHE A 139 -7.12 -22.78 -2.47
C PHE A 139 -7.39 -24.25 -2.72
N GLU A 140 -8.45 -24.56 -3.44
CA GLU A 140 -8.77 -25.92 -3.87
C GLU A 140 -7.80 -26.39 -4.98
N GLU A 141 -7.74 -27.70 -5.18
CA GLU A 141 -6.82 -28.35 -6.12
C GLU A 141 -6.98 -27.78 -7.55
N GLY A 142 -5.87 -27.47 -8.22
CA GLY A 142 -5.87 -26.95 -9.59
C GLY A 142 -6.07 -25.44 -9.72
N ALA A 143 -6.47 -24.72 -8.65
CA ALA A 143 -6.71 -23.28 -8.71
C ALA A 143 -5.40 -22.48 -8.83
N LEU A 144 -4.36 -22.89 -8.11
CA LEU A 144 -3.04 -22.29 -8.22
C LEU A 144 -2.42 -22.60 -9.58
N GLU A 145 -2.47 -23.86 -10.00
CA GLU A 145 -1.90 -24.33 -11.26
C GLU A 145 -2.46 -23.51 -12.43
N PHE A 146 -3.77 -23.30 -12.47
CA PHE A 146 -4.40 -22.45 -13.48
C PHE A 146 -3.91 -20.99 -13.42
N LEU A 147 -3.72 -20.40 -12.23
CA LEU A 147 -3.16 -19.04 -12.12
C LEU A 147 -1.76 -18.96 -12.69
N LEU A 148 -0.92 -19.97 -12.46
CA LEU A 148 0.45 -19.99 -12.98
C LEU A 148 0.45 -20.13 -14.52
N GLU A 149 -0.46 -20.95 -15.06
CA GLU A 149 -0.62 -21.15 -16.51
C GLU A 149 -1.01 -19.87 -17.28
N ILE A 150 -1.67 -18.89 -16.64
CA ILE A 150 -2.11 -17.64 -17.29
C ILE A 150 -0.94 -16.90 -17.94
N ILE A 151 0.24 -16.90 -17.33
CA ILE A 151 1.42 -16.17 -17.86
C ILE A 151 1.85 -16.73 -19.21
N SER A 152 1.68 -18.03 -19.41
CA SER A 152 2.02 -18.73 -20.65
C SER A 152 0.87 -18.77 -21.65
N SER A 153 -0.29 -18.18 -21.33
CA SER A 153 -1.47 -18.18 -22.19
C SER A 153 -1.23 -17.35 -23.46
N PRO A 154 -1.28 -17.96 -24.67
CA PRO A 154 -1.11 -17.22 -25.91
C PRO A 154 -2.17 -16.13 -26.10
N ARG A 155 -3.39 -16.38 -25.61
CA ARG A 155 -4.48 -15.41 -25.66
C ARG A 155 -4.22 -14.20 -24.78
N PHE A 156 -3.75 -14.42 -23.56
CA PHE A 156 -3.45 -13.33 -22.64
C PHE A 156 -2.30 -12.46 -23.18
N ARG A 157 -1.23 -13.10 -23.66
CA ARG A 157 -0.11 -12.40 -24.29
C ARG A 157 -0.56 -11.55 -25.48
N LYS A 158 -1.38 -12.11 -26.37
CA LYS A 158 -1.94 -11.36 -27.51
C LYS A 158 -2.75 -10.14 -27.06
N ILE A 159 -3.59 -10.28 -26.04
CA ILE A 159 -4.36 -9.16 -25.48
C ILE A 159 -3.43 -8.03 -25.01
N LEU A 160 -2.35 -8.36 -24.30
CA LEU A 160 -1.39 -7.38 -23.82
C LEU A 160 -0.62 -6.69 -24.95
N GLU A 161 -0.27 -7.45 -26.00
CA GLU A 161 0.38 -6.94 -27.22
C GLU A 161 -0.58 -6.01 -27.98
N ASP A 162 -1.83 -6.42 -28.23
CA ASP A 162 -2.83 -5.60 -28.95
C ASP A 162 -3.19 -4.31 -28.17
N LEU A 163 -3.10 -4.33 -26.85
CA LEU A 163 -3.31 -3.16 -25.99
C LEU A 163 -2.08 -2.28 -25.81
N ASP A 164 -0.91 -2.73 -26.27
CA ASP A 164 0.39 -2.07 -26.13
C ASP A 164 0.74 -1.85 -24.64
N ILE A 165 0.62 -2.92 -23.84
CA ILE A 165 0.92 -2.96 -22.39
C ILE A 165 1.69 -4.22 -21.96
N ILE A 166 2.22 -5.00 -22.91
CA ILE A 166 2.99 -6.22 -22.61
C ILE A 166 4.23 -5.91 -21.76
N ASP A 167 4.91 -4.80 -22.03
CA ASP A 167 6.09 -4.39 -21.27
C ASP A 167 5.73 -3.97 -19.84
N GLU A 168 4.56 -3.35 -19.63
CA GLU A 168 4.01 -3.07 -18.28
C GLU A 168 3.85 -4.39 -17.51
N PHE A 169 3.20 -5.39 -18.12
CA PHE A 169 2.99 -6.69 -17.48
C PHE A 169 4.31 -7.39 -17.14
N MET A 170 5.25 -7.42 -18.09
CA MET A 170 6.55 -8.06 -17.89
C MET A 170 7.37 -7.35 -16.80
N PHE A 171 7.27 -6.03 -16.73
CA PHE A 171 7.87 -5.24 -15.65
C PHE A 171 7.27 -5.62 -14.30
N SER A 172 5.94 -5.58 -14.15
CA SER A 172 5.24 -5.93 -12.91
C SER A 172 5.50 -7.38 -12.49
N LEU A 173 5.57 -8.30 -13.45
CA LEU A 173 5.86 -9.71 -13.17
C LEU A 173 7.26 -9.89 -12.60
N SER A 174 8.28 -9.22 -13.15
CA SER A 174 9.63 -9.25 -12.61
C SER A 174 9.73 -8.58 -11.24
N ALA A 175 9.11 -7.41 -11.06
CA ALA A 175 9.05 -6.73 -9.78
C ALA A 175 8.35 -7.60 -8.71
N TYR A 176 7.23 -8.24 -9.07
CA TYR A 176 6.51 -9.17 -8.20
C TYR A 176 7.33 -10.41 -7.87
N ALA A 177 8.01 -11.01 -8.85
CA ALA A 177 8.86 -12.19 -8.63
C ALA A 177 10.01 -11.91 -7.66
N ILE A 178 10.66 -10.74 -7.78
CA ILE A 178 11.66 -10.28 -6.80
C ILE A 178 11.02 -10.15 -5.42
N SER A 179 9.88 -9.48 -5.33
CA SER A 179 9.16 -9.23 -4.08
C SER A 179 8.75 -10.52 -3.37
N LEU A 180 8.31 -11.52 -4.13
CA LEU A 180 7.89 -12.83 -3.65
C LEU A 180 9.07 -13.71 -3.25
N SER A 181 10.23 -13.58 -3.93
CA SER A 181 11.41 -14.38 -3.61
C SER A 181 11.92 -14.07 -2.19
N VAL A 182 11.84 -12.81 -1.76
CA VAL A 182 12.28 -12.35 -0.43
C VAL A 182 11.70 -13.19 0.71
N PRO A 183 10.38 -13.18 0.99
CA PRO A 183 9.81 -13.94 2.10
C PRO A 183 9.97 -15.45 1.96
N LEU A 184 10.03 -15.96 0.73
CA LEU A 184 10.18 -17.38 0.46
C LEU A 184 11.60 -17.87 0.74
N GLU A 185 12.62 -17.05 0.45
CA GLU A 185 14.05 -17.37 0.62
C GLU A 185 14.50 -17.37 2.08
N LEU A 186 13.84 -16.59 2.93
CA LEU A 186 14.17 -16.43 4.36
C LEU A 186 13.96 -17.68 5.23
N SER A 187 13.34 -18.77 4.73
CA SER A 187 13.15 -19.98 5.54
C SER A 187 13.21 -21.27 4.72
N GLU A 188 13.99 -22.24 5.22
CA GLU A 188 14.08 -23.62 4.73
C GLU A 188 12.73 -24.35 4.76
N LYS A 189 11.85 -24.03 5.71
CA LYS A 189 10.49 -24.59 5.81
C LYS A 189 9.60 -24.24 4.61
N LYS A 190 10.00 -23.26 3.78
CA LYS A 190 9.24 -22.77 2.62
C LYS A 190 9.70 -23.38 1.28
N LYS A 191 10.61 -24.36 1.29
CA LYS A 191 11.06 -25.05 0.06
C LYS A 191 9.90 -25.61 -0.78
N GLY A 192 8.87 -26.16 -0.14
CA GLY A 192 7.67 -26.66 -0.83
C GLY A 192 6.89 -25.55 -1.54
N LEU A 193 6.71 -24.40 -0.89
CA LEU A 193 6.03 -23.24 -1.46
C LEU A 193 6.84 -22.59 -2.60
N ARG A 194 8.17 -22.51 -2.47
CA ARG A 194 9.07 -22.09 -3.55
C ARG A 194 8.91 -22.95 -4.80
N LYS A 195 8.83 -24.28 -4.63
CA LYS A 195 8.64 -25.20 -5.75
C LYS A 195 7.31 -24.97 -6.46
N LYS A 196 6.23 -24.73 -5.71
CA LYS A 196 4.90 -24.45 -6.26
C LYS A 196 4.85 -23.13 -7.03
N LEU A 197 5.53 -22.09 -6.54
CA LEU A 197 5.55 -20.76 -7.18
C LEU A 197 6.71 -20.58 -8.18
N ARG A 198 7.37 -21.67 -8.58
CA ARG A 198 8.56 -21.63 -9.45
C ARG A 198 8.29 -20.90 -10.76
N GLU A 199 7.11 -21.07 -11.35
CA GLU A 199 6.76 -20.43 -12.62
C GLU A 199 6.77 -18.91 -12.53
N ILE A 200 6.44 -18.32 -11.38
CA ILE A 200 6.61 -16.88 -11.13
C ILE A 200 8.08 -16.55 -10.88
N LEU A 201 8.75 -17.33 -10.02
CA LEU A 201 10.10 -17.03 -9.56
C LEU A 201 11.16 -17.11 -10.68
N VAL A 202 10.88 -17.78 -11.79
CA VAL A 202 11.76 -17.79 -12.98
C VAL A 202 11.88 -16.40 -13.62
N PHE A 203 10.88 -15.53 -13.45
CA PHE A 203 10.92 -14.14 -13.92
C PHE A 203 11.66 -13.19 -12.97
N ARG A 204 12.24 -13.72 -11.88
CA ARG A 204 13.11 -12.96 -11.00
C ARG A 204 14.33 -12.52 -11.79
N ASP A 205 14.41 -11.22 -11.99
CA ASP A 205 15.59 -10.55 -12.54
C ASP A 205 16.37 -9.84 -11.42
N SER A 206 17.51 -9.23 -11.76
CA SER A 206 18.17 -8.29 -10.86
C SER A 206 17.33 -7.01 -10.75
N VAL A 207 17.43 -6.37 -9.58
CA VAL A 207 16.79 -5.07 -9.34
C VAL A 207 17.26 -4.05 -10.39
N GLU A 208 18.57 -4.04 -10.68
CA GLU A 208 19.17 -3.15 -11.66
C GLU A 208 18.58 -3.37 -13.06
N SER A 209 18.43 -4.62 -13.51
CA SER A 209 17.85 -4.95 -14.82
C SER A 209 16.40 -4.49 -14.93
N VAL A 210 15.58 -4.73 -13.88
CA VAL A 210 14.19 -4.22 -13.84
C VAL A 210 14.18 -2.70 -13.96
N LEU A 211 15.09 -2.00 -13.27
CA LEU A 211 15.17 -0.53 -13.32
C LEU A 211 15.71 0.01 -14.65
N ASP A 212 16.59 -0.70 -15.34
CA ASP A 212 17.07 -0.34 -16.68
C ASP A 212 15.91 -0.42 -17.69
N ARG A 213 15.04 -1.41 -17.55
CA ARG A 213 13.83 -1.55 -18.39
C ARG A 213 12.82 -0.43 -18.23
N VAL A 214 12.88 0.39 -17.16
CA VAL A 214 12.04 1.59 -17.01
C VAL A 214 12.29 2.61 -18.13
N GLU A 215 13.51 2.62 -18.69
CA GLU A 215 13.85 3.48 -19.84
C GLU A 215 13.40 2.86 -21.17
N GLU A 216 13.36 1.52 -21.25
CA GLU A 216 12.95 0.74 -22.43
C GLU A 216 11.43 0.62 -22.57
N VAL A 217 10.69 0.65 -21.45
CA VAL A 217 9.25 0.83 -21.46
C VAL A 217 9.03 2.25 -22.01
N GLU A 218 8.85 2.36 -23.33
CA GLU A 218 8.37 3.58 -23.96
C GLU A 218 6.99 3.87 -23.35
N LEU A 219 6.97 4.67 -22.29
CA LEU A 219 5.76 5.15 -21.66
C LEU A 219 5.11 6.19 -22.58
N LYS A 220 4.54 5.71 -23.71
CA LYS A 220 3.78 6.53 -24.66
C LYS A 220 2.55 7.16 -24.00
N ARG A 221 2.16 6.70 -22.81
CA ARG A 221 0.93 7.09 -22.12
C ARG A 221 1.16 7.49 -20.67
N PRO A 222 0.51 8.56 -20.18
CA PRO A 222 0.69 9.01 -18.82
C PRO A 222 0.34 7.98 -17.73
N GLU A 223 -0.72 7.20 -17.94
CA GLU A 223 -1.27 6.26 -16.97
C GLU A 223 -0.36 5.04 -16.75
N SER A 224 0.41 4.66 -17.78
CA SER A 224 1.40 3.59 -17.71
C SER A 224 2.50 3.90 -16.70
N LEU A 225 2.90 5.18 -16.60
CA LEU A 225 3.93 5.59 -15.64
C LEU A 225 3.45 5.41 -14.21
N ARG A 226 2.19 5.72 -13.88
CA ARG A 226 1.68 5.55 -12.51
C ARG A 226 1.77 4.09 -12.07
N TYR A 227 1.39 3.19 -12.97
CA TYR A 227 1.46 1.76 -12.73
C TYR A 227 2.91 1.29 -12.51
N VAL A 228 3.81 1.65 -13.43
CA VAL A 228 5.25 1.32 -13.32
C VAL A 228 5.91 1.98 -12.11
N ALA A 229 5.59 3.24 -11.80
CA ALA A 229 6.12 3.95 -10.64
C ALA A 229 5.70 3.29 -9.32
N SER A 230 4.44 2.88 -9.19
CA SER A 230 3.94 2.11 -8.05
C SER A 230 4.75 0.81 -7.87
N ASP A 231 5.00 0.09 -8.95
CA ASP A 231 5.76 -1.15 -8.91
C ASP A 231 7.25 -0.93 -8.57
N ILE A 232 7.88 0.15 -9.07
CA ILE A 232 9.24 0.56 -8.68
C ILE A 232 9.29 0.89 -7.18
N LEU A 233 8.31 1.64 -6.68
CA LEU A 233 8.24 2.02 -5.26
C LEU A 233 8.10 0.80 -4.36
N TYR A 234 7.31 -0.18 -4.80
CA TYR A 234 7.19 -1.46 -4.12
C TYR A 234 8.50 -2.26 -4.16
N LEU A 235 9.20 -2.27 -5.31
CA LEU A 235 10.52 -2.88 -5.46
C LEU A 235 11.54 -2.23 -4.51
N VAL A 236 11.54 -0.89 -4.40
CA VAL A 236 12.38 -0.13 -3.45
C VAL A 236 12.13 -0.58 -2.02
N GLY A 237 10.86 -0.68 -1.60
CA GLY A 237 10.52 -1.22 -0.28
C GLY A 237 11.05 -2.65 -0.04
N ASN A 238 11.07 -3.49 -1.08
CA ASN A 238 11.62 -4.85 -0.98
C ASN A 238 13.14 -4.91 -0.96
N ILE A 239 13.84 -4.01 -1.68
CA ILE A 239 15.32 -3.87 -1.57
C ILE A 239 15.71 -3.54 -0.13
N VAL A 240 14.99 -2.59 0.49
CA VAL A 240 15.20 -2.23 1.90
C VAL A 240 15.01 -3.46 2.78
N ARG A 241 13.94 -4.25 2.57
CA ARG A 241 13.68 -5.48 3.31
C ARG A 241 14.75 -6.56 3.12
N THR A 242 15.30 -6.72 1.91
CA THR A 242 16.29 -7.77 1.62
C THR A 242 17.68 -7.43 2.12
N ALA A 243 18.11 -6.18 1.92
CA ALA A 243 19.52 -5.85 1.75
C ALA A 243 20.17 -5.11 2.93
N ILE A 244 19.41 -4.80 4.00
CA ILE A 244 19.97 -4.21 5.23
C ILE A 244 21.09 -5.04 5.93
N PRO A 245 21.38 -6.31 5.59
CA PRO A 245 22.61 -6.95 6.06
C PRO A 245 23.94 -6.51 5.37
N GLU A 246 23.93 -5.86 4.19
CA GLU A 246 25.13 -5.67 3.31
C GLU A 246 25.27 -4.21 2.79
N ALA A 247 25.33 -3.26 3.71
CA ALA A 247 24.94 -1.85 3.55
C ALA A 247 25.55 -0.96 2.43
N LYS A 248 26.70 -1.28 1.81
CA LYS A 248 27.36 -0.32 0.87
C LYS A 248 26.82 -0.39 -0.57
N ASP A 249 26.67 -1.58 -1.14
CA ASP A 249 26.21 -1.72 -2.53
C ASP A 249 24.72 -1.36 -2.69
N VAL A 250 23.96 -1.58 -1.62
CA VAL A 250 22.52 -1.28 -1.51
C VAL A 250 22.23 0.20 -1.60
N LYS A 251 23.01 1.04 -0.91
CA LYS A 251 22.84 2.49 -0.89
C LYS A 251 22.95 3.08 -2.30
N ASN A 252 23.93 2.62 -3.09
CA ASN A 252 24.13 3.04 -4.47
C ASN A 252 23.01 2.55 -5.39
N SER A 253 22.54 1.31 -5.22
CA SER A 253 21.40 0.79 -5.97
C SER A 253 20.14 1.62 -5.68
N LEU A 254 19.83 1.90 -4.41
CA LEU A 254 18.70 2.76 -4.01
C LEU A 254 18.77 4.17 -4.60
N ILE A 255 19.95 4.82 -4.56
CA ILE A 255 20.13 6.16 -5.16
C ILE A 255 19.80 6.13 -6.66
N LYS A 256 20.33 5.14 -7.40
CA LYS A 256 20.05 4.97 -8.83
C LYS A 256 18.56 4.75 -9.11
N SER A 257 17.89 3.90 -8.31
CA SER A 257 16.45 3.65 -8.44
C SER A 257 15.62 4.91 -8.25
N LEU A 258 15.91 5.67 -7.18
CA LEU A 258 15.19 6.91 -6.86
C LEU A 258 15.47 8.00 -7.91
N ASP A 259 16.69 8.08 -8.44
CA ASP A 259 17.04 9.00 -9.52
C ASP A 259 16.23 8.76 -10.78
N LYS A 260 16.16 7.50 -11.22
CA LYS A 260 15.37 7.11 -12.40
C LYS A 260 13.89 7.41 -12.19
N LEU A 261 13.36 7.03 -11.03
CA LEU A 261 11.97 7.28 -10.68
C LEU A 261 11.64 8.77 -10.69
N TYR A 262 12.47 9.61 -10.05
CA TYR A 262 12.25 11.05 -9.99
C TYR A 262 12.22 11.70 -11.37
N ARG A 263 13.17 11.34 -12.26
CA ARG A 263 13.21 11.86 -13.64
C ARG A 263 11.91 11.54 -14.37
N LYS A 264 11.48 10.27 -14.33
CA LYS A 264 10.25 9.84 -14.98
C LYS A 264 9.00 10.50 -14.40
N MET A 265 8.91 10.62 -13.07
CA MET A 265 7.78 11.31 -12.42
C MET A 265 7.71 12.81 -12.75
N SER A 266 8.82 13.41 -13.17
CA SER A 266 8.91 14.83 -13.52
C SER A 266 8.55 15.13 -14.98
N GLU A 267 8.51 14.11 -15.85
CA GLU A 267 8.18 14.26 -17.28
C GLU A 267 6.67 14.42 -17.56
N GLN A 268 5.81 14.29 -16.55
CA GLN A 268 4.36 14.32 -16.74
C GLN A 268 3.65 15.58 -16.27
N GLU A 269 2.70 16.04 -17.09
CA GLU A 269 1.66 17.01 -16.73
C GLU A 269 0.29 16.33 -16.66
N TYR A 270 -0.50 16.66 -15.64
CA TYR A 270 -1.82 16.07 -15.38
C TYR A 270 -2.96 17.04 -15.69
N ILE A 271 -4.13 16.47 -15.99
CA ILE A 271 -5.39 17.20 -16.19
C ILE A 271 -5.81 17.94 -14.90
N TYR A 272 -5.56 17.33 -13.72
CA TYR A 272 -5.71 17.95 -12.40
C TYR A 272 -4.44 17.74 -11.58
N ARG A 273 -4.05 18.75 -10.80
CA ARG A 273 -2.83 18.70 -9.97
C ARG A 273 -3.05 17.76 -8.77
N ASP A 274 -2.60 16.53 -8.92
CA ASP A 274 -2.65 15.47 -7.91
C ASP A 274 -1.64 15.72 -6.78
N LEU A 275 -2.14 16.01 -5.58
CA LEU A 275 -1.30 16.34 -4.43
C LEU A 275 -0.45 15.14 -3.96
N VAL A 276 -0.98 13.93 -4.02
CA VAL A 276 -0.28 12.73 -3.54
C VAL A 276 0.89 12.40 -4.47
N TRP A 277 0.66 12.50 -5.78
CA TRP A 277 1.71 12.31 -6.78
C TRP A 277 2.86 13.32 -6.60
N GLU A 278 2.52 14.61 -6.52
CA GLU A 278 3.51 15.68 -6.34
C GLU A 278 4.28 15.53 -5.03
N THR A 279 3.59 15.17 -3.95
CA THR A 279 4.23 14.93 -2.65
C THR A 279 5.19 13.75 -2.71
N THR A 280 4.76 12.63 -3.30
CA THR A 280 5.60 11.42 -3.43
C THR A 280 6.82 11.69 -4.30
N LYS A 281 6.67 12.40 -5.43
CA LYS A 281 7.77 12.79 -6.31
C LYS A 281 8.85 13.60 -5.57
N GLU A 282 8.44 14.60 -4.80
CA GLU A 282 9.39 15.45 -4.06
C GLU A 282 10.01 14.70 -2.86
N ILE A 283 9.31 13.73 -2.26
CA ILE A 283 9.89 12.84 -1.24
C ILE A 283 10.96 11.93 -1.82
N VAL A 284 10.74 11.36 -3.02
CA VAL A 284 11.77 10.59 -3.73
C VAL A 284 13.04 11.42 -3.90
N LEU A 285 12.90 12.70 -4.28
CA LEU A 285 14.01 13.64 -4.37
C LEU A 285 14.68 13.90 -3.01
N ALA A 286 13.90 14.20 -1.97
CA ALA A 286 14.40 14.48 -0.63
C ALA A 286 15.21 13.31 -0.06
N ILE A 287 14.70 12.09 -0.21
CA ILE A 287 15.36 10.87 0.25
C ILE A 287 16.61 10.57 -0.57
N ARG A 288 16.61 10.84 -1.87
CA ARG A 288 17.83 10.76 -2.68
C ARG A 288 18.94 11.71 -2.15
N HIS A 289 18.60 12.96 -1.84
CA HIS A 289 19.57 13.90 -1.25
C HIS A 289 20.08 13.39 0.10
N LEU A 290 19.18 12.89 0.95
CA LEU A 290 19.54 12.33 2.24
C LEU A 290 20.49 11.14 2.12
N LEU A 291 20.22 10.21 1.19
CA LEU A 291 21.12 9.09 0.91
C LEU A 291 22.47 9.56 0.36
N ASN A 292 22.56 10.67 -0.36
CA ASN A 292 23.83 11.28 -0.75
C ASN A 292 24.52 12.07 0.37
N SER A 293 24.09 11.89 1.63
CA SER A 293 24.58 12.60 2.81
C SER A 293 24.37 14.13 2.74
N ASP A 294 23.40 14.57 1.94
CA ASP A 294 22.97 15.97 1.81
C ASP A 294 21.64 16.17 2.55
N MET A 295 21.74 16.16 3.89
CA MET A 295 20.60 16.32 4.79
C MET A 295 19.95 17.70 4.68
N GLU A 296 20.75 18.75 4.43
CA GLU A 296 20.25 20.12 4.37
C GLU A 296 19.32 20.33 3.16
N SER A 297 19.71 19.86 1.97
CA SER A 297 18.84 19.91 0.80
C SER A 297 17.59 19.04 0.97
N SER A 298 17.74 17.87 1.61
CA SER A 298 16.60 17.01 1.94
C SER A 298 15.54 17.76 2.76
N ILE A 299 15.96 18.39 3.87
CA ILE A 299 15.05 19.15 4.74
C ILE A 299 14.42 20.33 3.99
N LYS A 300 15.19 21.09 3.19
CA LYS A 300 14.65 22.20 2.38
C LYS A 300 13.54 21.76 1.42
N ILE A 301 13.65 20.57 0.84
CA ILE A 301 12.60 20.01 -0.01
C ILE A 301 11.36 19.70 0.82
N LEU A 302 11.51 19.06 1.99
CA LEU A 302 10.38 18.78 2.89
C LEU A 302 9.69 20.07 3.35
N GLU A 303 10.46 21.12 3.65
CA GLU A 303 9.94 22.44 4.02
C GLU A 303 9.09 23.06 2.91
N LYS A 304 9.56 22.99 1.66
CA LYS A 304 8.81 23.50 0.49
C LYS A 304 7.47 22.79 0.33
N ILE A 305 7.43 21.47 0.50
CA ILE A 305 6.18 20.70 0.42
C ILE A 305 5.26 21.05 1.59
N GLY A 306 5.80 21.11 2.81
CA GLY A 306 5.04 21.50 4.01
C GLY A 306 4.42 22.89 3.87
N GLU A 307 5.17 23.84 3.30
CA GLU A 307 4.66 25.17 2.97
C GLU A 307 3.50 25.11 1.96
N HIS A 308 3.63 24.30 0.91
CA HIS A 308 2.55 24.10 -0.06
C HIS A 308 1.31 23.49 0.60
N ILE A 309 1.45 22.48 1.46
CA ILE A 309 0.34 21.87 2.20
C ILE A 309 -0.37 22.93 3.06
N LEU A 310 0.36 23.76 3.80
CA LEU A 310 -0.23 24.84 4.59
C LEU A 310 -0.93 25.89 3.73
N LYS A 311 -0.29 26.33 2.63
CA LYS A 311 -0.89 27.29 1.67
C LYS A 311 -2.20 26.75 1.08
N GLU A 312 -2.25 25.46 0.77
CA GLU A 312 -3.46 24.81 0.27
C GLU A 312 -4.54 24.70 1.35
N LYS A 313 -4.19 24.38 2.59
CA LYS A 313 -5.15 24.42 3.73
C LYS A 313 -5.70 25.83 3.96
N LEU A 314 -4.88 26.87 3.77
CA LEU A 314 -5.28 28.27 3.90
C LEU A 314 -6.18 28.75 2.75
N LYS A 315 -5.96 28.28 1.52
CA LYS A 315 -6.75 28.66 0.34
C LYS A 315 -8.03 27.85 0.19
N GLY A 316 -7.99 26.56 0.52
CA GLY A 316 -9.09 25.60 0.34
C GLY A 316 -10.19 25.63 1.41
N LEU A 317 -10.36 26.77 2.11
CA LEU A 317 -11.31 26.94 3.22
C LEU A 317 -12.71 26.48 2.80
N LYS A 318 -13.21 25.41 3.43
CA LYS A 318 -14.54 24.80 3.26
C LYS A 318 -14.87 24.19 1.88
N ILE A 319 -14.24 24.61 0.79
CA ILE A 319 -14.44 24.02 -0.55
C ILE A 319 -13.08 23.63 -1.14
N SER A 320 -12.83 22.32 -1.18
CA SER A 320 -11.60 21.70 -1.66
C SER A 320 -11.92 20.24 -1.93
N GLU A 321 -11.48 19.76 -3.09
CA GLU A 321 -11.54 18.36 -3.51
C GLU A 321 -10.57 17.46 -2.72
N ARG A 322 -9.62 18.05 -1.97
CA ARG A 322 -8.52 17.33 -1.33
C ARG A 322 -8.88 16.89 0.09
N ILE A 323 -9.61 15.77 0.19
CA ILE A 323 -10.04 15.21 1.48
C ILE A 323 -8.85 14.93 2.42
N THR A 324 -7.70 14.53 1.88
CA THR A 324 -6.46 14.25 2.63
C THR A 324 -5.94 15.46 3.41
N LEU A 325 -6.20 16.69 2.95
CA LEU A 325 -5.83 17.92 3.65
C LEU A 325 -6.80 18.28 4.79
N ARG A 326 -7.99 17.68 4.80
CA ARG A 326 -9.08 17.96 5.76
C ARG A 326 -9.13 16.96 6.91
N VAL A 327 -8.66 15.74 6.69
CA VAL A 327 -8.60 14.71 7.72
C VAL A 327 -7.48 15.04 8.72
N LEU A 328 -7.69 14.65 9.97
CA LEU A 328 -6.69 14.77 11.03
C LEU A 328 -5.43 13.97 10.64
N PRO A 329 -4.22 14.54 10.74
CA PRO A 329 -2.99 13.81 10.43
C PRO A 329 -2.82 12.54 11.25
N GLU A 330 -3.31 12.53 12.50
CA GLU A 330 -3.32 11.39 13.41
C GLU A 330 -4.01 10.16 12.82
N THR A 331 -4.99 10.37 11.93
CA THR A 331 -5.64 9.27 11.22
C THR A 331 -4.56 8.41 10.58
N GLN A 332 -3.55 8.97 9.91
CA GLN A 332 -2.48 8.23 9.20
C GLN A 332 -1.67 7.22 10.04
N ALA A 333 -1.74 7.31 11.38
CA ALA A 333 -1.09 6.39 12.31
C ALA A 333 -1.97 5.18 12.72
N LEU A 334 -3.25 5.14 12.32
CA LEU A 334 -4.22 4.14 12.80
C LEU A 334 -4.08 2.75 12.18
N LEU A 335 -3.64 2.60 10.92
CA LEU A 335 -3.43 1.28 10.30
C LEU A 335 -1.96 0.87 10.21
N PRO A 336 -1.66 -0.42 10.33
CA PRO A 336 -0.38 -0.94 9.92
C PRO A 336 -0.23 -0.87 8.39
N PHE A 337 0.98 -0.59 7.96
CA PHE A 337 1.44 -0.65 6.59
C PHE A 337 1.29 -2.05 6.02
N LEU A 338 0.90 -2.08 4.73
CA LEU A 338 0.95 -3.22 3.82
C LEU A 338 -0.21 -4.20 3.90
N VAL A 339 -1.30 -3.80 3.27
CA VAL A 339 -1.75 -4.52 2.08
C VAL A 339 -2.10 -3.42 1.08
N SER A 340 -1.57 -3.44 -0.15
CA SER A 340 -2.24 -2.69 -1.20
C SER A 340 -3.61 -3.33 -1.29
N VAL A 341 -4.63 -2.66 -0.76
CA VAL A 341 -5.99 -3.15 -0.94
C VAL A 341 -6.23 -2.94 -2.43
N PRO A 342 -6.30 -3.99 -3.27
CA PRO A 342 -6.70 -3.76 -4.63
C PRO A 342 -8.08 -3.11 -4.56
N ILE A 343 -8.29 -2.12 -5.43
CA ILE A 343 -9.54 -1.34 -5.57
C ILE A 343 -10.80 -2.23 -5.76
N ASN A 344 -10.64 -3.56 -5.84
CA ASN A 344 -11.64 -4.47 -6.37
C ASN A 344 -12.03 -5.68 -5.50
N LEU A 345 -11.61 -5.81 -4.23
CA LEU A 345 -12.03 -6.97 -3.40
C LEU A 345 -13.27 -6.76 -2.56
N ALA A 346 -13.49 -5.54 -2.07
CA ALA A 346 -14.66 -5.18 -1.28
C ALA A 346 -15.77 -4.54 -2.12
N ASP A 347 -15.62 -4.55 -3.44
CA ASP A 347 -16.45 -3.82 -4.39
C ASP A 347 -17.57 -4.71 -4.97
N ASN A 348 -18.07 -5.64 -4.16
CA ASN A 348 -19.28 -6.37 -4.49
C ASN A 348 -20.50 -5.58 -4.00
N ILE A 349 -21.63 -5.71 -4.71
CA ILE A 349 -22.96 -5.27 -4.27
C ILE A 349 -23.44 -6.18 -3.12
N THR A 350 -22.67 -6.26 -2.04
CA THR A 350 -23.03 -6.96 -0.80
C THR A 350 -23.74 -5.97 0.14
N ALA A 351 -24.45 -6.49 1.14
CA ALA A 351 -24.98 -5.66 2.20
C ALA A 351 -23.82 -5.01 2.96
N ILE A 352 -23.62 -3.70 2.75
CA ILE A 352 -22.58 -2.92 3.41
C ILE A 352 -23.18 -2.36 4.70
N SER A 353 -22.60 -2.71 5.86
CA SER A 353 -22.96 -2.02 7.10
C SER A 353 -22.28 -0.65 7.16
N VAL A 354 -22.83 0.28 7.96
CA VAL A 354 -22.19 1.59 8.21
C VAL A 354 -20.73 1.43 8.64
N ASN A 355 -20.42 0.41 9.44
CA ASN A 355 -19.04 0.12 9.87
C ASN A 355 -18.12 -0.26 8.70
N HIS A 356 -18.61 -0.96 7.68
CA HIS A 356 -17.79 -1.25 6.49
C HIS A 356 -17.50 0.02 5.69
N LEU A 357 -18.47 0.91 5.52
CA LEU A 357 -18.25 2.21 4.86
C LEU A 357 -17.23 3.07 5.61
N LEU A 358 -17.32 3.10 6.95
CA LEU A 358 -16.36 3.81 7.78
C LEU A 358 -14.97 3.18 7.68
N ASN A 359 -14.87 1.85 7.71
CA ASN A 359 -13.59 1.14 7.55
C ASN A 359 -12.98 1.39 6.17
N ASP A 360 -13.76 1.40 5.10
CA ASP A 360 -13.25 1.70 3.75
C ASP A 360 -12.78 3.14 3.62
N LEU A 361 -13.57 4.11 4.13
CA LEU A 361 -13.15 5.51 4.15
C LEU A 361 -11.85 5.69 4.93
N VAL A 362 -11.74 5.01 6.08
CA VAL A 362 -10.54 4.98 6.89
C VAL A 362 -9.40 4.35 6.07
N ASN A 363 -9.55 3.15 5.52
CA ASN A 363 -8.54 2.48 4.69
C ASN A 363 -8.04 3.36 3.52
N GLU A 364 -8.93 3.99 2.76
CA GLU A 364 -8.59 4.86 1.62
C GLU A 364 -7.80 6.10 2.06
N VAL A 365 -8.26 6.77 3.13
CA VAL A 365 -7.55 7.93 3.67
C VAL A 365 -6.17 7.51 4.22
N LEU A 366 -6.09 6.36 4.89
CA LEU A 366 -4.86 5.83 5.48
C LEU A 366 -3.84 5.32 4.45
N GLY A 367 -4.33 4.80 3.33
CA GLY A 367 -3.54 4.32 2.21
C GLY A 367 -3.02 5.43 1.30
N SER A 368 -3.57 6.65 1.38
CA SER A 368 -3.29 7.74 0.44
C SER A 368 -1.82 8.18 0.32
N TYR A 369 -0.97 7.89 1.32
CA TYR A 369 0.47 8.18 1.28
C TYR A 369 1.33 6.91 1.36
N LEU A 370 0.78 5.72 1.06
CA LEU A 370 1.46 4.43 1.19
C LEU A 370 2.82 4.43 0.46
N GLU A 371 2.83 4.91 -0.78
CA GLU A 371 4.01 5.03 -1.64
C GLU A 371 5.07 5.92 -1.00
N SER A 372 4.69 7.12 -0.54
CA SER A 372 5.57 8.05 0.14
C SER A 372 6.24 7.42 1.37
N LYS A 373 5.45 6.71 2.17
CA LYS A 373 5.90 6.02 3.38
C LYS A 373 6.83 4.84 3.05
N MET A 374 6.62 4.13 1.93
CA MET A 374 7.55 3.11 1.41
C MET A 374 8.89 3.73 1.02
N VAL A 375 8.90 4.88 0.35
CA VAL A 375 10.17 5.61 0.04
C VAL A 375 10.89 5.98 1.33
N PHE A 376 10.18 6.54 2.32
CA PHE A 376 10.80 6.89 3.60
C PHE A 376 11.40 5.69 4.33
N SER A 377 10.89 4.47 4.12
CA SER A 377 11.48 3.27 4.74
C SER A 377 12.94 3.04 4.36
N THR A 378 13.40 3.60 3.22
CA THR A 378 14.80 3.49 2.79
C THR A 378 15.77 4.13 3.77
N ILE A 379 15.34 5.07 4.63
CA ILE A 379 16.24 5.65 5.64
C ILE A 379 16.78 4.57 6.60
N LEU A 380 16.07 3.44 6.76
CA LEU A 380 16.55 2.31 7.57
C LEU A 380 17.83 1.66 7.02
N SER A 381 18.29 2.00 5.80
CA SER A 381 19.62 1.61 5.30
C SER A 381 20.77 2.49 5.81
N MET A 382 20.48 3.67 6.38
CA MET A 382 21.48 4.67 6.87
C MET A 382 21.87 4.43 8.32
N ASP A 383 22.95 5.00 8.85
CA ASP A 383 23.33 4.77 10.26
C ASP A 383 22.30 5.34 11.25
N SER A 384 22.18 4.75 12.46
CA SER A 384 21.19 5.20 13.46
C SER A 384 21.35 6.68 13.81
N SER A 385 22.57 7.18 13.91
CA SER A 385 22.86 8.60 14.15
C SER A 385 22.36 9.51 13.03
N GLU A 386 22.56 9.12 11.75
CA GLU A 386 22.09 9.91 10.61
C GLU A 386 20.56 9.97 10.55
N ILE A 387 19.89 8.84 10.84
CA ILE A 387 18.43 8.77 10.90
C ILE A 387 17.90 9.66 12.04
N SER A 388 18.47 9.53 13.24
CA SER A 388 18.12 10.34 14.40
C SER A 388 18.24 11.84 14.11
N ASP A 389 19.38 12.26 13.56
CA ASP A 389 19.62 13.66 13.22
C ASP A 389 18.64 14.18 12.16
N PHE A 390 18.35 13.36 11.14
CA PHE A 390 17.40 13.72 10.11
C PHE A 390 15.99 13.92 10.68
N ILE A 391 15.49 12.96 11.46
CA ILE A 391 14.14 13.02 12.05
C ILE A 391 14.03 14.21 13.00
N ARG A 392 15.03 14.40 13.88
CA ARG A 392 15.06 15.51 14.84
C ARG A 392 15.04 16.86 14.13
N LYS A 393 15.96 17.12 13.21
CA LYS A 393 16.03 18.40 12.49
C LYS A 393 14.77 18.65 11.64
N SER A 394 14.24 17.60 11.02
CA SER A 394 12.99 17.69 10.26
C SER A 394 11.78 18.02 11.13
N MET A 395 11.77 17.56 12.38
CA MET A 395 10.71 17.87 13.36
C MET A 395 10.91 19.23 14.04
N GLU A 396 12.15 19.70 14.19
CA GLU A 396 12.48 21.05 14.65
C GLU A 396 12.08 22.13 13.63
N SER A 397 12.16 21.81 12.33
CA SER A 397 11.67 22.70 11.27
C SER A 397 10.12 22.76 11.25
N PRO A 398 9.51 23.94 11.41
CA PRO A 398 8.05 24.08 11.43
C PRO A 398 7.36 23.62 10.15
N LEU A 399 8.01 23.77 8.99
CA LEU A 399 7.42 23.41 7.70
C LEU A 399 7.65 21.93 7.36
N SER A 400 8.87 21.42 7.59
CA SER A 400 9.15 20.00 7.37
C SER A 400 8.33 19.11 8.30
N SER A 401 8.14 19.50 9.57
CA SER A 401 7.33 18.75 10.53
C SER A 401 5.86 18.65 10.10
N VAL A 402 5.30 19.64 9.42
CA VAL A 402 3.95 19.56 8.84
C VAL A 402 3.84 18.40 7.87
N LEU A 403 4.83 18.21 7.00
CA LEU A 403 4.84 17.10 6.05
C LEU A 403 4.97 15.76 6.77
N LEU A 404 5.93 15.62 7.69
CA LEU A 404 6.13 14.37 8.43
C LEU A 404 4.88 13.97 9.22
N ILE A 405 4.22 14.94 9.86
CA ILE A 405 2.97 14.73 10.57
C ILE A 405 1.85 14.34 9.60
N GLN A 406 1.72 15.06 8.47
CA GLN A 406 0.68 14.80 7.47
C GLN A 406 0.81 13.41 6.83
N ILE A 407 2.03 12.88 6.72
CA ILE A 407 2.30 11.55 6.17
C ILE A 407 2.15 10.49 7.26
N PHE A 408 2.83 10.63 8.40
CA PHE A 408 2.95 9.53 9.36
C PHE A 408 1.91 9.57 10.48
N GLY A 409 1.35 10.75 10.80
CA GLY A 409 0.58 11.00 12.01
C GLY A 409 1.47 11.01 13.27
N ALA A 410 2.19 9.91 13.50
CA ALA A 410 3.15 9.70 14.58
C ALA A 410 4.44 9.01 14.05
N PRO A 411 5.51 9.78 13.78
CA PRO A 411 6.81 9.24 13.35
C PRO A 411 7.33 8.07 14.20
N SER A 412 7.18 8.10 15.53
CA SER A 412 7.67 7.01 16.40
C SER A 412 6.98 5.68 16.11
N ALA A 413 5.65 5.68 15.95
CA ALA A 413 4.88 4.50 15.60
C ALA A 413 5.31 3.95 14.23
N TRP A 414 5.49 4.83 13.24
CA TRP A 414 5.94 4.45 11.90
C TRP A 414 7.33 3.80 11.90
N ILE A 415 8.31 4.34 12.64
CA ILE A 415 9.68 3.77 12.71
C ILE A 415 9.64 2.36 13.29
N LEU A 416 8.95 2.18 14.42
CA LEU A 416 8.86 0.87 15.07
C LEU A 416 8.21 -0.16 14.14
N GLU A 417 7.09 0.22 13.54
CA GLU A 417 6.33 -0.66 12.67
C GLU A 417 7.10 -1.05 11.41
N THR A 418 7.74 -0.07 10.77
CA THR A 418 8.59 -0.29 9.59
C THR A 418 9.77 -1.20 9.95
N ALA A 419 10.39 -1.01 11.11
CA ALA A 419 11.50 -1.87 11.55
C ALA A 419 11.07 -3.33 11.78
N LEU A 420 9.91 -3.56 12.41
CA LEU A 420 9.35 -4.90 12.61
C LEU A 420 9.01 -5.57 11.27
N MET A 421 8.40 -4.80 10.37
CA MET A 421 8.03 -5.22 9.02
C MET A 421 9.25 -5.59 8.16
N VAL A 422 10.30 -4.79 8.20
CA VAL A 422 11.56 -5.00 7.47
C VAL A 422 12.33 -6.18 8.07
N ALA A 423 12.38 -6.31 9.39
CA ALA A 423 13.00 -7.44 10.07
C ALA A 423 12.29 -8.76 9.76
N GLY A 424 10.95 -8.75 9.67
CA GLY A 424 10.15 -9.92 9.33
C GLY A 424 10.35 -11.09 10.31
N ILE A 425 10.35 -12.32 9.78
CA ILE A 425 10.57 -13.55 10.58
C ILE A 425 12.05 -13.89 10.80
N ASP A 426 12.98 -13.16 10.19
CA ASP A 426 14.40 -13.50 10.19
C ASP A 426 15.07 -13.01 11.48
N GLU A 427 15.48 -13.96 12.34
CA GLU A 427 16.13 -13.66 13.63
C GLU A 427 17.46 -12.91 13.48
N GLY A 428 18.22 -13.13 12.40
CA GLY A 428 19.44 -12.38 12.11
C GLY A 428 19.15 -10.92 11.76
N LYS A 429 18.10 -10.69 10.96
CA LYS A 429 17.62 -9.33 10.64
C LYS A 429 17.03 -8.62 11.84
N LYS A 430 16.22 -9.31 12.65
CA LYS A 430 15.68 -8.77 13.92
C LYS A 430 16.79 -8.26 14.82
N ARG A 431 17.88 -9.03 14.98
CA ARG A 431 19.04 -8.62 15.81
C ARG A 431 19.84 -7.44 15.26
N LYS A 432 19.66 -7.04 14.00
CA LYS A 432 20.34 -5.88 13.39
C LYS A 432 19.43 -4.66 13.28
N ILE A 433 18.23 -4.83 12.73
CA ILE A 433 17.31 -3.74 12.39
C ILE A 433 16.56 -3.22 13.61
N ILE A 434 16.06 -4.11 14.47
CA ILE A 434 15.25 -3.69 15.61
C ILE A 434 16.10 -2.87 16.61
N PRO A 435 17.32 -3.28 17.02
CA PRO A 435 18.15 -2.46 17.91
C PRO A 435 18.43 -1.07 17.36
N LYS A 436 18.73 -0.98 16.06
CA LYS A 436 18.97 0.28 15.37
C LYS A 436 17.75 1.20 15.40
N ALA A 437 16.57 0.65 15.11
CA ALA A 437 15.33 1.41 15.20
C ALA A 437 15.03 1.84 16.64
N LEU A 438 15.30 0.98 17.63
CA LEU A 438 15.15 1.31 19.04
C LEU A 438 16.11 2.43 19.48
N GLU A 439 17.34 2.49 18.94
CA GLU A 439 18.26 3.61 19.19
C GLU A 439 17.71 4.93 18.65
N VAL A 440 17.19 4.93 17.43
CA VAL A 440 16.54 6.11 16.82
C VAL A 440 15.33 6.54 17.66
N LEU A 441 14.51 5.58 18.08
CA LEU A 441 13.33 5.84 18.91
C LEU A 441 13.67 6.38 20.29
N LEU A 442 14.72 5.84 20.92
CA LEU A 442 15.22 6.31 22.22
C LEU A 442 15.67 7.78 22.13
N ASP A 443 16.43 8.13 21.09
CA ASP A 443 16.91 9.50 20.89
C ASP A 443 15.74 10.45 20.57
N TYR A 444 14.89 10.07 19.62
CA TYR A 444 13.74 10.88 19.21
C TYR A 444 12.74 11.10 20.35
N LEU A 445 12.23 10.04 20.98
CA LEU A 445 11.28 10.16 22.09
C LEU A 445 11.92 10.82 23.31
N GLY A 446 13.18 10.51 23.61
CA GLY A 446 13.92 11.15 24.71
C GLY A 446 13.95 12.67 24.53
N SER A 447 14.28 13.14 23.32
CA SER A 447 14.28 14.57 23.00
C SER A 447 12.90 15.22 23.19
N ILE A 448 11.82 14.54 22.76
CA ILE A 448 10.45 15.05 22.91
C ILE A 448 10.07 15.12 24.39
N ILE A 449 10.38 14.09 25.18
CA ILE A 449 10.08 14.06 26.61
C ILE A 449 10.81 15.20 27.33
N ASP A 450 12.11 15.38 27.04
CA ASP A 450 12.92 16.44 27.66
C ASP A 450 12.41 17.84 27.32
N ILE A 451 12.10 18.09 26.05
CA ILE A 451 11.53 19.37 25.60
C ILE A 451 10.15 19.58 26.24
N THR A 452 9.31 18.54 26.27
CA THR A 452 7.97 18.59 26.88
C THR A 452 8.08 18.97 28.35
N LYS A 453 8.94 18.30 29.14
CA LYS A 453 9.17 18.62 30.56
C LYS A 453 9.60 20.07 30.74
N LYS A 454 10.61 20.53 29.99
CA LYS A 454 11.08 21.92 30.04
C LYS A 454 9.95 22.92 29.76
N LEU A 455 9.10 22.64 28.78
CA LEU A 455 7.97 23.51 28.44
C LEU A 455 6.91 23.53 29.54
N ILE A 456 6.44 22.37 30.02
CA ILE A 456 5.32 22.28 30.97
C ILE A 456 5.71 22.63 32.41
N GLU A 457 7.00 22.53 32.77
CA GLU A 457 7.53 22.96 34.07
C GLU A 457 7.96 24.43 34.05
N GLY A 458 8.30 24.95 32.86
CA GLY A 458 8.67 26.35 32.62
C GLY A 458 7.52 27.19 32.05
N PRO A 459 7.62 27.67 30.78
CA PRO A 459 6.74 28.71 30.24
C PRO A 459 5.27 28.30 30.13
N LEU A 460 4.98 27.00 30.06
CA LEU A 460 3.63 26.46 29.94
C LEU A 460 3.11 25.88 31.25
N ASN A 461 3.68 26.23 32.41
CA ASN A 461 3.27 25.71 33.72
C ASN A 461 1.95 26.32 34.23
N PHE A 462 0.88 26.16 33.45
CA PHE A 462 -0.50 26.50 33.79
C PHE A 462 -1.46 25.48 33.16
N GLY A 463 -2.68 25.35 33.69
CA GLY A 463 -3.57 24.21 33.42
C GLY A 463 -3.72 23.81 31.93
N VAL A 464 -4.10 24.74 31.05
CA VAL A 464 -4.22 24.48 29.61
C VAL A 464 -2.87 24.45 28.91
N GLY A 465 -1.91 25.29 29.31
CA GLY A 465 -0.57 25.33 28.75
C GLY A 465 0.16 23.99 28.85
N ARG A 466 0.06 23.32 30.01
CA ARG A 466 0.66 22.00 30.22
C ARG A 466 0.08 20.94 29.28
N LYS A 467 -1.23 21.01 28.99
CA LYS A 467 -1.87 20.14 28.00
C LYS A 467 -1.36 20.45 26.59
N ILE A 468 -1.32 21.72 26.19
CA ILE A 468 -0.80 22.11 24.87
C ILE A 468 0.65 21.65 24.69
N GLY A 469 1.51 21.91 25.68
CA GLY A 469 2.92 21.50 25.65
C GLY A 469 3.13 20.00 25.62
N CYS A 470 2.18 19.20 26.13
CA CYS A 470 2.23 17.75 26.14
C CYS A 470 1.51 17.10 24.95
N ALA A 471 0.80 17.86 24.11
CA ALA A 471 -0.05 17.30 23.05
C ALA A 471 0.71 16.47 22.01
N HIS A 472 1.93 16.90 21.64
CA HIS A 472 2.76 16.12 20.72
C HIS A 472 3.22 14.81 21.37
N LEU A 473 3.71 14.85 22.61
CA LEU A 473 4.11 13.65 23.34
C LEU A 473 2.96 12.67 23.50
N LEU A 474 1.76 13.16 23.86
CA LEU A 474 0.54 12.35 23.94
C LEU A 474 0.29 11.61 22.62
N ARG A 475 0.31 12.33 21.50
CA ARG A 475 0.10 11.74 20.17
C ARG A 475 1.12 10.65 19.85
N GLU A 476 2.41 10.91 20.02
CA GLU A 476 3.47 9.92 19.72
C GLU A 476 3.29 8.65 20.57
N VAL A 477 3.11 8.82 21.88
CA VAL A 477 3.00 7.70 22.83
C VAL A 477 1.72 6.89 22.63
N THR A 478 0.59 7.55 22.35
CA THR A 478 -0.69 6.85 22.09
C THR A 478 -0.57 5.92 20.88
N PHE A 479 -0.09 6.41 19.74
CA PHE A 479 0.03 5.58 18.54
C PHE A 479 1.14 4.54 18.63
N LEU A 480 2.24 4.88 19.31
CA LEU A 480 3.32 3.93 19.56
C LEU A 480 2.85 2.77 20.44
N SER A 481 2.09 3.06 21.50
CA SER A 481 1.53 2.05 22.41
C SER A 481 0.63 1.06 21.68
N TYR A 482 -0.14 1.49 20.67
CA TYR A 482 -0.95 0.57 19.84
C TYR A 482 -0.11 -0.43 19.03
N ARG A 483 1.18 -0.20 18.85
CA ARG A 483 2.11 -1.13 18.16
C ARG A 483 2.87 -2.03 19.14
N LEU A 484 2.84 -1.73 20.44
CA LEU A 484 3.48 -2.51 21.48
C LEU A 484 2.56 -3.62 21.99
N THR A 485 2.13 -4.50 21.08
CA THR A 485 1.41 -5.73 21.47
C THR A 485 2.29 -6.61 22.37
N GLU A 486 1.68 -7.60 23.04
CA GLU A 486 2.42 -8.54 23.88
C GLU A 486 3.53 -9.26 23.09
N GLU A 487 3.23 -9.66 21.86
CA GLU A 487 4.19 -10.30 20.94
C GLU A 487 5.37 -9.39 20.62
N VAL A 488 5.10 -8.15 20.20
CA VAL A 488 6.13 -7.15 19.86
C VAL A 488 6.96 -6.81 21.09
N SER A 489 6.32 -6.60 22.23
CA SER A 489 6.99 -6.33 23.51
C SER A 489 7.92 -7.46 23.92
N ASN A 490 7.50 -8.71 23.73
CA ASN A 490 8.34 -9.88 24.03
C ASN A 490 9.57 -9.93 23.12
N VAL A 491 9.44 -9.61 21.84
CA VAL A 491 10.59 -9.51 20.92
C VAL A 491 11.56 -8.43 21.39
N ILE A 492 11.07 -7.23 21.69
CA ILE A 492 11.88 -6.06 22.07
C ILE A 492 12.59 -6.29 23.41
N LYS A 493 11.93 -6.91 24.41
CA LYS A 493 12.49 -7.17 25.75
C LYS A 493 13.74 -8.05 25.74
N THR A 494 13.94 -8.85 24.70
CA THR A 494 15.15 -9.67 24.53
C THR A 494 16.41 -8.84 24.27
N MET A 495 16.26 -7.56 23.94
CA MET A 495 17.36 -6.68 23.52
C MET A 495 17.67 -5.63 24.61
N PRO A 496 18.96 -5.28 24.85
CA PRO A 496 19.32 -4.26 25.85
C PRO A 496 18.68 -2.90 25.60
N GLN A 497 18.66 -2.44 24.35
CA GLN A 497 18.00 -1.19 23.94
C GLN A 497 16.49 -1.25 24.18
N GLY A 498 15.89 -2.44 24.01
CA GLY A 498 14.45 -2.63 24.15
C GLY A 498 13.94 -2.40 25.56
N LYS A 499 14.68 -2.83 26.57
CA LYS A 499 14.33 -2.54 27.98
C LYS A 499 14.36 -1.04 28.27
N LYS A 500 15.40 -0.34 27.80
CA LYS A 500 15.50 1.13 27.95
C LYS A 500 14.33 1.84 27.26
N PHE A 501 13.99 1.40 26.05
CA PHE A 501 12.92 1.98 25.26
C PHE A 501 11.55 1.78 25.94
N LEU A 502 11.25 0.58 26.44
CA LEU A 502 9.99 0.33 27.15
C LEU A 502 9.88 1.18 28.42
N ASN A 503 10.96 1.32 29.19
CA ASN A 503 10.97 2.20 30.37
C ASN A 503 10.73 3.67 29.98
N LEU A 504 11.29 4.13 28.84
CA LEU A 504 11.06 5.49 28.34
C LEU A 504 9.59 5.72 27.94
N VAL A 505 8.94 4.71 27.35
CA VAL A 505 7.51 4.76 27.02
C VAL A 505 6.65 4.78 28.29
N GLU A 506 7.00 3.99 29.31
CA GLU A 506 6.34 4.02 30.62
C GLU A 506 6.46 5.41 31.27
N GLU A 507 7.67 5.98 31.32
CA GLU A 507 7.91 7.32 31.83
C GLU A 507 7.09 8.40 31.11
N ALA A 508 7.02 8.31 29.77
CA ALA A 508 6.22 9.22 28.97
C ALA A 508 4.72 9.09 29.26
N THR A 509 4.24 7.86 29.44
CA THR A 509 2.84 7.55 29.77
C THR A 509 2.47 8.12 31.14
N GLU A 510 3.31 7.92 32.15
CA GLU A 510 3.10 8.50 33.48
C GLU A 510 3.04 10.03 33.46
N LEU A 511 3.91 10.66 32.65
CA LEU A 511 3.91 12.11 32.48
C LEU A 511 2.60 12.60 31.84
N ILE A 512 2.12 11.92 30.81
CA ILE A 512 0.85 12.21 30.13
C ILE A 512 -0.31 12.08 31.12
N ASP A 513 -0.38 10.98 31.87
CA ASP A 513 -1.44 10.71 32.84
C ASP A 513 -1.52 11.79 33.92
N LYS A 514 -0.37 12.24 34.42
CA LYS A 514 -0.27 13.33 35.40
C LYS A 514 -0.88 14.65 34.88
N ILE A 515 -0.77 14.93 33.57
CA ILE A 515 -1.20 16.19 32.96
C ILE A 515 -2.66 16.12 32.52
N TYR A 516 -3.04 15.06 31.82
CA TYR A 516 -4.36 14.92 31.23
C TYR A 516 -5.39 14.34 32.19
N LYS A 517 -4.94 13.70 33.28
CA LYS A 517 -5.81 12.98 34.23
C LYS A 517 -6.77 12.08 33.45
N GLN A 518 -6.24 11.32 32.47
CA GLN A 518 -7.09 10.48 31.63
C GLN A 518 -7.96 9.62 32.55
N ARG A 519 -9.28 9.66 32.34
CA ARG A 519 -10.11 8.54 32.77
C ARG A 519 -9.43 7.33 32.17
N LYS A 520 -8.98 6.37 32.99
CA LYS A 520 -8.53 5.06 32.51
C LYS A 520 -9.56 4.64 31.47
N ILE A 521 -9.15 4.54 30.20
CA ILE A 521 -9.96 3.93 29.17
C ILE A 521 -10.06 2.48 29.63
N THR A 522 -11.16 2.16 30.30
CA THR A 522 -11.50 0.79 30.65
C THR A 522 -11.72 0.04 29.34
N ARG A 523 -11.21 -1.18 29.26
CA ARG A 523 -11.28 -2.15 28.14
C ARG A 523 -12.66 -2.34 27.47
N GLU A 524 -13.70 -1.67 27.93
CA GLU A 524 -15.06 -1.73 27.40
C GLU A 524 -15.28 -0.84 26.15
N GLU A 525 -14.32 0.00 25.76
CA GLU A 525 -14.37 0.74 24.47
C GLU A 525 -13.74 -0.05 23.29
N GLU A 526 -13.34 -1.32 23.50
CA GLU A 526 -12.74 -2.21 22.47
C GLU A 526 -13.69 -3.31 21.93
N GLU A 527 -14.98 -3.29 22.28
CA GLU A 527 -16.03 -4.10 21.60
C GLU A 527 -16.80 -3.27 20.56
#